data_AF-A0A7S4E2P4-F1
#
_entry.id   AF-A0A7S4E2P4-F1
#
_cell.length_a   1.000
_cell.length_b   1.000
_cell.length_c   1.000
_cell.angle_alpha   90.00
_cell.angle_beta   90.00
_cell.angle_gamma   90.00
#
_symmetry.space_group_name_H-M   'P 1'
#
loop_
_entity.id
_entity.type
_entity.pdbx_description
1 polymer ?
#
loop_
_entity_poly.entity_id
_entity_poly.type
_entity_poly.pdbx_seq_one_letter_code
_entity_poly.pdbx_strand_id
1 'polypeptide(L)'
;PYAAGVAGLCVVLTRLLPSKPVPSSLIGLFVASAVGSAFGLDSLAATADPAAFAGGLAALPTPPDLAPLLNADAVAVALPAACGIAFISILETLLAARVVDDNRCEELCTFFYDENDEIVLEGGQGPLDVPTSSVLALSLGNAVSAATGGFGGCGLVPQTVLNLQS
;
A
#
# COMPACT_ATOMS: atom_id res chain seq x y z
N PRO A 1 19.46 -16.49 -15.99
CA PRO A 1 18.58 -16.84 -17.13
C PRO A 1 17.25 -17.47 -16.68
N TYR A 2 17.26 -18.45 -15.78
CA TYR A 2 16.05 -19.15 -15.31
C TYR A 2 15.08 -18.24 -14.53
N ALA A 3 15.57 -17.38 -13.64
CA ALA A 3 14.72 -16.43 -12.89
C ALA A 3 13.97 -15.44 -13.81
N ALA A 4 14.63 -14.94 -14.85
CA ALA A 4 14.00 -14.07 -15.86
C ALA A 4 12.93 -14.83 -16.68
N GLY A 5 13.15 -16.13 -16.94
CA GLY A 5 12.16 -17.00 -17.59
C GLY A 5 10.90 -17.22 -16.76
N VAL A 6 11.05 -17.45 -15.44
CA VAL A 6 9.92 -17.60 -14.51
C VAL A 6 9.15 -16.27 -14.34
N ALA A 7 9.86 -15.15 -14.26
CA ALA A 7 9.24 -13.83 -14.26
C ALA A 7 8.45 -13.56 -15.55
N GLY A 8 9.04 -13.89 -16.71
CA GLY A 8 8.37 -13.79 -18.01
C GLY A 8 7.11 -14.67 -18.10
N LEU A 9 7.17 -15.90 -17.59
CA LEU A 9 6.00 -16.79 -17.52
C LEU A 9 4.87 -16.17 -16.69
N CYS A 10 5.17 -15.57 -15.54
CA CYS A 10 4.18 -14.90 -14.71
C CYS A 10 3.52 -13.71 -15.44
N VAL A 11 4.31 -12.90 -16.16
CA VAL A 11 3.80 -11.80 -16.99
C VAL A 11 2.90 -12.30 -18.10
N VAL A 12 3.27 -13.39 -18.78
CA VAL A 12 2.48 -13.99 -19.86
C VAL A 12 1.15 -14.53 -19.32
N LEU A 13 1.17 -15.25 -18.20
CA LEU A 13 -0.02 -15.82 -17.57
C LEU A 13 -0.98 -14.75 -17.07
N THR A 14 -0.47 -13.69 -16.43
CA THR A 14 -1.29 -12.57 -15.95
C THR A 14 -1.96 -11.80 -17.09
N ARG A 15 -1.35 -11.77 -18.29
CA ARG A 15 -1.90 -11.11 -19.48
C ARG A 15 -2.87 -11.96 -20.29
N LEU A 16 -2.66 -13.28 -20.36
CA LEU A 16 -3.44 -14.19 -21.21
C LEU A 16 -4.62 -14.85 -20.51
N LEU A 17 -4.59 -14.99 -19.19
CA LEU A 17 -5.67 -15.66 -18.45
C LEU A 17 -6.83 -14.69 -18.15
N PRO A 18 -8.09 -15.14 -18.31
CA PRO A 18 -9.24 -14.36 -17.89
C PRO A 18 -9.30 -14.23 -16.36
N SER A 19 -9.55 -13.02 -15.86
CA SER A 19 -9.48 -12.68 -14.42
C SER A 19 -10.70 -13.10 -13.59
N LYS A 20 -11.59 -13.95 -14.12
CA LYS A 20 -12.83 -14.36 -13.46
C LYS A 20 -12.98 -15.89 -13.56
N PRO A 21 -13.24 -16.62 -12.46
CA PRO A 21 -13.54 -16.16 -11.09
C PRO A 21 -12.32 -16.00 -10.16
N VAL A 22 -11.12 -16.36 -10.60
CA VAL A 22 -9.88 -16.32 -9.79
C VAL A 22 -8.95 -15.23 -10.33
N PRO A 23 -8.30 -14.41 -9.48
CA PRO A 23 -7.32 -13.41 -9.93
C PRO A 23 -6.18 -14.06 -10.71
N SER A 24 -5.90 -13.56 -11.92
CA SER A 24 -4.83 -14.09 -12.78
C SER A 24 -3.44 -13.95 -12.15
N SER A 25 -3.25 -12.97 -11.27
CA SER A 25 -2.03 -12.80 -10.45
C SER A 25 -1.80 -13.96 -9.49
N LEU A 26 -2.88 -14.51 -8.89
CA LEU A 26 -2.79 -15.66 -7.99
C LEU A 26 -2.40 -16.93 -8.76
N ILE A 27 -3.01 -17.15 -9.94
CA ILE A 27 -2.67 -18.28 -10.81
C ILE A 27 -1.22 -18.14 -11.31
N GLY A 28 -0.83 -16.94 -11.77
CA GLY A 28 0.52 -16.66 -12.21
C GLY A 28 1.56 -16.94 -11.11
N LEU A 29 1.30 -16.50 -9.88
CA LEU A 29 2.15 -16.75 -8.72
C LEU A 29 2.25 -18.24 -8.40
N PHE A 30 1.13 -18.96 -8.41
CA PHE A 30 1.10 -20.40 -8.14
C PHE A 30 1.92 -21.18 -9.18
N VAL A 31 1.69 -20.92 -10.47
CA VAL A 31 2.40 -21.60 -11.55
C VAL A 31 3.89 -21.24 -11.55
N ALA A 32 4.23 -19.96 -11.36
CA ALA A 32 5.61 -19.52 -11.27
C ALA A 32 6.35 -20.17 -10.07
N SER A 33 5.68 -20.30 -8.93
CA SER A 33 6.24 -20.98 -7.74
C SER A 33 6.42 -22.47 -7.97
N ALA A 34 5.45 -23.14 -8.60
CA ALA A 34 5.53 -24.56 -8.93
C ALA A 34 6.65 -24.86 -9.93
N VAL A 35 6.78 -24.03 -10.97
CA VAL A 35 7.87 -24.13 -11.95
C VAL A 35 9.22 -23.85 -11.28
N GLY A 36 9.31 -22.80 -10.47
CA GLY A 36 10.53 -22.48 -9.72
C GLY A 36 11.00 -23.63 -8.83
N SER A 37 10.06 -24.26 -8.11
CA SER A 37 10.35 -25.43 -7.27
C SER A 37 10.78 -26.65 -8.09
N ALA A 38 10.13 -26.92 -9.24
CA ALA A 38 10.49 -28.03 -10.11
C ALA A 38 11.90 -27.90 -10.72
N PHE A 39 12.37 -26.66 -10.95
CA PHE A 39 13.72 -26.38 -11.43
C PHE A 39 14.74 -26.14 -10.31
N GLY A 40 14.37 -26.36 -9.04
CA GLY A 40 15.27 -26.20 -7.89
C GLY A 40 15.75 -24.76 -7.70
N LEU A 41 14.94 -23.76 -8.08
CA LEU A 41 15.23 -22.36 -7.81
C LEU A 41 14.84 -22.03 -6.37
N ASP A 42 15.69 -21.27 -5.69
CA ASP A 42 15.42 -20.81 -4.34
C ASP A 42 14.18 -19.91 -4.31
N SER A 43 13.27 -20.19 -3.38
CA SER A 43 12.11 -19.35 -3.13
C SER A 43 12.53 -18.11 -2.32
N LEU A 44 11.72 -17.05 -2.36
CA LEU A 44 11.97 -15.89 -1.49
C LEU A 44 11.98 -16.31 -0.01
N ALA A 45 11.21 -17.32 0.37
CA ALA A 45 11.21 -17.85 1.73
C ALA A 45 12.52 -18.59 2.10
N ALA A 46 13.26 -19.09 1.12
CA ALA A 46 14.58 -19.71 1.33
C ALA A 46 15.71 -18.66 1.41
N THR A 47 15.53 -17.49 0.78
CA THR A 47 16.57 -16.45 0.70
C THR A 47 16.36 -15.26 1.63
N ALA A 48 15.12 -15.02 2.06
CA ALA A 48 14.80 -13.92 2.98
C ALA A 48 14.91 -14.37 4.44
N ASP A 49 14.80 -13.40 5.34
CA ASP A 49 14.65 -13.67 6.76
C ASP A 49 13.45 -14.61 7.00
N PRO A 50 13.62 -15.72 7.73
CA PRO A 50 12.52 -16.63 8.07
C PRO A 50 11.33 -15.92 8.73
N ALA A 51 11.57 -14.83 9.46
CA ALA A 51 10.52 -14.01 10.07
C ALA A 51 9.67 -13.26 9.02
N ALA A 52 10.21 -12.95 7.84
CA ALA A 52 9.50 -12.24 6.77
C ALA A 52 8.32 -13.03 6.19
N PHE A 53 8.37 -14.37 6.29
CA PHE A 53 7.32 -15.28 5.80
C PHE A 53 6.67 -16.12 6.89
N ALA A 54 7.04 -15.94 8.16
CA ALA A 54 6.51 -16.71 9.28
C ALA A 54 5.00 -16.44 9.54
N GLY A 55 4.53 -15.23 9.22
CA GLY A 55 3.14 -14.82 9.38
C GLY A 55 2.64 -14.77 10.84
N GLY A 56 1.47 -14.18 11.04
CA GLY A 56 0.84 -14.08 12.36
C GLY A 56 1.47 -13.06 13.31
N LEU A 57 0.86 -12.89 14.48
CA LEU A 57 1.30 -11.91 15.50
C LEU A 57 2.71 -12.22 16.05
N ALA A 58 3.13 -13.48 16.01
CA ALA A 58 4.46 -13.90 16.46
C ALA A 58 5.58 -13.50 15.47
N ALA A 59 5.22 -13.13 14.24
CA ALA A 59 6.13 -12.61 13.22
C ALA A 59 6.12 -11.08 13.16
N LEU A 60 5.55 -10.39 14.16
CA LEU A 60 5.70 -8.95 14.29
C LEU A 60 7.20 -8.62 14.29
N PRO A 61 7.68 -7.80 13.34
CA PRO A 61 9.06 -7.36 13.33
C PRO A 61 9.43 -6.76 14.68
N THR A 62 10.67 -6.93 15.09
CA THR A 62 11.20 -6.24 16.27
C THR A 62 11.00 -4.73 16.09
N PRO A 63 10.69 -3.98 17.16
CA PRO A 63 10.55 -2.53 17.07
C PRO A 63 11.79 -1.94 16.40
N PRO A 64 11.62 -0.99 15.48
CA PRO A 64 12.72 -0.49 14.66
C PRO A 64 13.81 0.10 15.57
N ASP A 65 15.06 -0.15 15.21
CA ASP A 65 16.17 0.57 15.81
C ASP A 65 16.08 2.04 15.41
N LEU A 66 15.78 2.91 16.37
CA LEU A 66 15.68 4.35 16.19
C LEU A 66 17.04 5.05 16.31
N ALA A 67 18.10 4.32 16.69
CA ALA A 67 19.46 4.88 16.80
C ALA A 67 19.95 5.58 15.51
N PRO A 68 19.64 5.10 14.28
CA PRO A 68 20.00 5.81 13.06
C PRO A 68 19.33 7.18 12.94
N LEU A 69 18.12 7.38 13.47
CA LEU A 69 17.41 8.67 13.40
C LEU A 69 17.95 9.72 14.37
N LEU A 70 18.83 9.33 15.30
CA LEU A 70 19.60 10.26 16.13
C LEU A 70 20.80 10.85 15.39
N ASN A 71 21.16 10.30 14.22
CA ASN A 71 22.24 10.81 13.39
C ASN A 71 21.72 11.85 12.38
N ALA A 72 22.26 13.06 12.42
CA ALA A 72 21.89 14.16 11.52
C ALA A 72 22.08 13.79 10.04
N ASP A 73 23.10 13.00 9.71
CA ASP A 73 23.36 12.57 8.33
C ASP A 73 22.29 11.60 7.82
N ALA A 74 21.81 10.70 8.68
CA ALA A 74 20.74 9.77 8.33
C ALA A 74 19.40 10.50 8.16
N VAL A 75 19.12 11.49 9.01
CA VAL A 75 17.93 12.33 8.89
C VAL A 75 17.97 13.17 7.61
N ALA A 76 19.13 13.73 7.24
CA ALA A 76 19.28 14.51 6.02
C ALA A 76 18.98 13.70 4.74
N VAL A 77 19.24 12.39 4.75
CA VAL A 77 18.90 11.47 3.64
C VAL A 77 17.46 10.98 3.73
N ALA A 78 16.99 10.62 4.93
CA ALA A 78 15.67 10.03 5.13
C ALA A 78 14.53 11.04 4.95
N LEU A 79 14.72 12.30 5.37
CA LEU A 79 13.69 13.33 5.33
C LEU A 79 13.14 13.61 3.91
N PRO A 80 13.96 13.89 2.89
CA PRO A 80 13.43 14.13 1.54
C PRO A 80 12.72 12.91 0.96
N ALA A 81 13.23 11.70 1.23
CA ALA A 81 12.56 10.46 0.82
C ALA A 81 11.21 10.29 1.53
N ALA A 82 11.15 10.55 2.84
CA ALA A 82 9.93 10.47 3.64
C ALA A 82 8.89 11.50 3.18
N CYS A 83 9.30 12.74 2.89
CA CYS A 83 8.41 13.77 2.34
C CYS A 83 7.84 13.36 0.98
N GLY A 84 8.67 12.80 0.09
CA GLY A 84 8.23 12.32 -1.22
C GLY A 84 7.23 11.15 -1.11
N ILE A 85 7.53 10.17 -0.25
CA ILE A 85 6.64 9.04 0.01
C ILE A 85 5.33 9.51 0.65
N ALA A 86 5.39 10.45 1.60
CA ALA A 86 4.20 11.02 2.24
C ALA A 86 3.30 11.73 1.22
N PHE A 87 3.89 12.52 0.32
CA PHE A 87 3.16 13.21 -0.75
C PHE A 87 2.43 12.22 -1.67
N ILE A 88 3.14 11.19 -2.16
CA ILE A 88 2.53 10.14 -3.00
C ILE A 88 1.45 9.39 -2.24
N SER A 89 1.71 9.05 -0.97
CA SER A 89 0.77 8.30 -0.12
C SER A 89 -0.54 9.06 0.09
N ILE A 90 -0.46 10.38 0.32
CA ILE A 90 -1.64 11.23 0.44
C ILE A 90 -2.39 11.30 -0.90
N LEU A 91 -1.69 11.54 -2.02
CA LEU A 91 -2.33 11.61 -3.34
C LEU A 91 -3.05 10.31 -3.72
N GLU A 92 -2.40 9.16 -3.56
CA GLU A 92 -3.00 7.85 -3.86
C GLU A 92 -4.21 7.58 -2.96
N THR A 93 -4.15 7.99 -1.69
CA THR A 93 -5.27 7.83 -0.76
C THR A 93 -6.45 8.71 -1.15
N LEU A 94 -6.21 9.97 -1.52
CA LEU A 94 -7.27 10.88 -1.96
C LEU A 94 -7.86 10.49 -3.32
N LEU A 95 -7.03 10.04 -4.26
CA LEU A 95 -7.51 9.53 -5.55
C LEU A 95 -8.30 8.23 -5.39
N ALA A 96 -7.87 7.32 -4.51
CA ALA A 96 -8.64 6.12 -4.21
C ALA A 96 -9.99 6.46 -3.58
N ALA A 97 -10.03 7.45 -2.68
CA ALA A 97 -11.27 7.93 -2.09
C ALA A 97 -12.19 8.58 -3.14
N ARG A 98 -11.64 9.40 -4.03
CA ARG A 98 -12.40 9.97 -5.16
C ARG A 98 -12.97 8.90 -6.10
N VAL A 99 -12.24 7.82 -6.32
CA VAL A 99 -12.74 6.68 -7.11
C VAL A 99 -13.91 5.98 -6.42
N VAL A 100 -13.93 5.92 -5.08
CA VAL A 100 -15.09 5.41 -4.33
C VAL A 100 -16.29 6.32 -4.54
N ASP A 101 -16.11 7.63 -4.37
CA ASP A 101 -17.14 8.64 -4.58
C ASP A 101 -17.76 8.54 -5.98
N ASP A 102 -16.91 8.49 -7.02
CA ASP A 102 -17.35 8.38 -8.41
C ASP A 102 -18.11 7.07 -8.67
N ASN A 103 -17.75 5.96 -8.00
CA ASN A 103 -18.45 4.67 -8.15
C ASN A 103 -19.75 4.59 -7.34
N ARG A 104 -19.84 5.30 -6.21
CA ARG A 104 -21.01 5.32 -5.32
C ARG A 104 -22.00 6.44 -5.63
N CYS A 105 -21.61 7.39 -6.48
CA CYS A 105 -22.36 8.62 -6.75
C CYS A 105 -22.60 9.46 -5.48
N GLU A 106 -21.62 9.49 -4.58
CA GLU A 106 -21.66 10.28 -3.35
C GLU A 106 -20.48 11.27 -3.35
N GLU A 107 -20.67 12.52 -2.92
CA GLU A 107 -19.61 13.55 -2.88
C GLU A 107 -19.11 13.76 -1.45
N LEU A 108 -18.43 12.75 -0.89
CA LEU A 108 -17.88 12.83 0.48
C LEU A 108 -16.45 13.37 0.52
N CYS A 109 -15.66 13.18 -0.54
CA CYS A 109 -14.27 13.60 -0.65
C CYS A 109 -14.11 14.96 -1.33
N THR A 110 -15.06 15.87 -1.14
CA THR A 110 -14.93 17.28 -1.51
C THR A 110 -14.51 18.06 -0.27
N PHE A 111 -13.50 18.94 -0.42
CA PHE A 111 -13.24 19.95 0.60
C PHE A 111 -14.39 20.95 0.54
N PHE A 112 -15.03 21.25 1.67
CA PHE A 112 -16.04 22.31 1.70
C PHE A 112 -15.32 23.66 1.51
N TYR A 113 -15.69 24.40 0.47
CA TYR A 113 -15.22 25.76 0.20
C TYR A 113 -16.33 26.74 0.56
N ASP A 114 -16.02 27.88 1.17
CA ASP A 114 -17.02 28.93 1.42
C ASP A 114 -17.26 29.77 0.15
N GLU A 115 -18.15 30.75 0.23
CA GLU A 115 -18.40 31.71 -0.85
C GLU A 115 -17.16 32.54 -1.28
N ASN A 116 -16.07 32.51 -0.52
CA ASN A 116 -14.81 33.20 -0.79
C ASN A 116 -13.70 32.27 -1.34
N ASP A 117 -14.03 31.02 -1.70
CA ASP A 117 -13.09 30.03 -2.24
C ASP A 117 -11.98 29.63 -1.24
N GLU A 118 -12.19 29.88 0.06
CA GLU A 118 -11.31 29.41 1.12
C GLU A 118 -11.71 28.01 1.58
N ILE A 119 -10.73 27.17 1.91
CA ILE A 119 -10.98 25.85 2.51
C ILE A 119 -11.62 26.08 3.87
N VAL A 120 -12.90 25.74 3.99
CA VAL A 120 -13.61 25.77 5.26
C VAL A 120 -13.15 24.57 6.06
N LEU A 121 -12.10 24.78 6.86
CA LEU A 121 -11.91 23.97 8.06
C LEU A 121 -13.12 24.28 8.93
N GLU A 122 -14.14 23.42 8.93
CA GLU A 122 -15.33 23.56 9.76
C GLU A 122 -14.93 23.47 11.24
N GLY A 123 -14.41 24.57 11.78
CA GLY A 123 -13.96 24.74 13.16
C GLY A 123 -15.12 24.91 14.13
N GLY A 124 -16.19 24.14 13.97
CA GLY A 124 -17.39 24.27 14.78
C GLY A 124 -18.15 22.96 14.90
N GLN A 125 -17.84 22.15 15.92
CA GLN A 125 -18.67 21.05 16.45
C GLN A 125 -19.37 20.13 15.40
N GLY A 126 -18.76 19.93 14.23
CA GLY A 126 -19.24 19.02 13.18
C GLY A 126 -18.37 17.76 13.10
N PRO A 127 -18.88 16.66 12.52
CA PRO A 127 -18.07 15.48 12.23
C PRO A 127 -16.93 15.85 11.26
N LEU A 128 -15.73 15.32 11.50
CA LEU A 128 -14.53 15.52 10.67
C LEU A 128 -14.83 15.23 9.19
N ASP A 129 -14.34 16.06 8.27
CA ASP A 129 -14.46 15.85 6.83
C ASP A 129 -13.71 14.57 6.41
N VAL A 130 -14.26 13.85 5.42
CA VAL A 130 -13.70 12.57 4.96
C VAL A 130 -12.27 12.68 4.45
N PRO A 131 -11.83 13.72 3.69
CA PRO A 131 -10.45 13.79 3.25
C PRO A 131 -9.49 14.02 4.41
N THR A 132 -9.78 14.91 5.36
CA THR A 132 -8.93 15.11 6.54
C THR A 132 -8.91 13.87 7.44
N SER A 133 -10.06 13.25 7.67
CA SER A 133 -10.17 12.01 8.44
C SER A 133 -9.36 10.87 7.80
N SER A 134 -9.39 10.76 6.47
CA SER A 134 -8.62 9.76 5.71
C SER A 134 -7.12 9.99 5.82
N VAL A 135 -6.66 11.24 5.74
CA VAL A 135 -5.23 11.58 5.90
C VAL A 135 -4.76 11.31 7.32
N LEU A 136 -5.57 11.64 8.33
CA LEU A 136 -5.26 11.34 9.73
C LEU A 136 -5.18 9.84 9.97
N ALA A 137 -6.16 9.07 9.49
CA ALA A 137 -6.18 7.61 9.58
C ALA A 137 -4.98 6.98 8.87
N LEU A 138 -4.61 7.47 7.68
CA LEU A 138 -3.42 7.07 6.94
C LEU A 138 -2.14 7.31 7.76
N SER A 139 -2.00 8.51 8.34
CA SER A 139 -0.83 8.87 9.14
C SER A 139 -0.69 7.99 10.39
N LEU A 140 -1.82 7.70 11.05
CA LEU A 140 -1.86 6.84 12.22
C LEU A 140 -1.52 5.39 11.84
N GLY A 141 -2.09 4.87 10.76
CA GLY A 141 -1.78 3.54 10.26
C GLY A 141 -0.30 3.38 9.90
N ASN A 142 0.29 4.39 9.24
CA ASN A 142 1.71 4.41 8.90
C ASN A 142 2.59 4.53 10.14
N ALA A 143 2.19 5.29 11.17
CA ALA A 143 2.92 5.39 12.42
C ALA A 143 2.92 4.07 13.20
N VAL A 144 1.76 3.40 13.27
CA VAL A 144 1.64 2.07 13.90
C VAL A 144 2.45 1.03 13.11
N SER A 145 2.37 1.06 11.77
CA SER A 145 3.17 0.19 10.91
C SER A 145 4.67 0.40 11.16
N ALA A 146 5.14 1.65 11.19
CA ALA A 146 6.54 1.94 11.49
C ALA A 146 6.94 1.44 12.88
N ALA A 147 6.09 1.64 13.90
CA ALA A 147 6.37 1.18 15.27
C ALA A 147 6.47 -0.36 15.39
N THR A 148 5.77 -1.10 14.53
CA THR A 148 5.84 -2.55 14.45
C THR A 148 6.84 -3.06 13.41
N GLY A 149 7.66 -2.18 12.83
CA GLY A 149 8.66 -2.52 11.80
C GLY A 149 8.05 -2.93 10.45
N GLY A 150 6.80 -2.57 10.20
CA GLY A 150 6.11 -2.69 8.93
C GLY A 150 6.46 -1.58 7.94
N PHE A 151 5.98 -1.73 6.71
CA PHE A 151 6.15 -0.74 5.64
C PHE A 151 5.02 0.29 5.64
N GLY A 152 5.32 1.50 5.18
CA GLY A 152 4.30 2.52 4.93
C GLY A 152 3.35 2.11 3.80
N GLY A 153 2.07 2.41 3.96
CA GLY A 153 1.01 2.14 3.00
C GLY A 153 0.35 3.41 2.45
N CYS A 154 -0.57 3.21 1.52
CA CYS A 154 -1.44 4.22 0.92
C CYS A 154 -2.74 3.57 0.42
N GLY A 155 -3.69 4.38 -0.04
CA GLY A 155 -4.85 3.88 -0.78
C GLY A 155 -4.43 3.14 -2.05
N LEU A 156 -5.10 2.03 -2.35
CA LEU A 156 -4.83 1.21 -3.53
C LEU A 156 -6.01 1.25 -4.49
N VAL A 157 -6.00 2.18 -5.45
CA VAL A 157 -7.09 2.38 -6.41
C VAL A 157 -7.59 1.07 -7.04
N PRO A 158 -6.73 0.19 -7.59
CA PRO A 158 -7.21 -1.03 -8.24
C PRO A 158 -7.89 -2.00 -7.27
N GLN A 159 -7.38 -2.08 -6.03
CA GLN A 159 -7.94 -2.97 -5.01
C GLN A 159 -9.26 -2.41 -4.46
N THR A 160 -9.38 -1.09 -4.35
CA THR A 160 -10.62 -0.40 -4.00
C THR A 160 -11.71 -0.67 -5.03
N VAL A 161 -11.39 -0.57 -6.33
CA VAL A 161 -12.36 -0.89 -7.39
C VAL A 161 -12.77 -2.36 -7.35
N LEU A 162 -11.83 -3.28 -7.17
CA LEU A 162 -12.15 -4.71 -7.04
C LEU A 162 -13.09 -4.99 -5.86
N ASN A 163 -12.86 -4.33 -4.72
CA ASN A 163 -13.70 -4.47 -3.53
C ASN A 163 -15.10 -3.86 -3.72
N LEU A 164 -15.25 -2.84 -4.56
CA LEU A 164 -16.57 -2.27 -4.89
C LEU A 164 -17.38 -3.15 -5.86
N GLN A 165 -16.70 -3.96 -6.67
CA GLN A 165 -17.31 -4.82 -7.70
C GLN A 165 -17.48 -6.29 -7.28
N SER A 166 -16.91 -6.68 -6.13
CA SER A 166 -17.02 -8.03 -5.53
C SER A 166 -18.31 -8.19 -4.73
#